data_AF-A0A645G8A6-F1
#
_entry.id   AF-A0A645G8A6-F1
#
_cell.length_a   1.000
_cell.length_b   1.000
_cell.length_c   1.000
_cell.angle_alpha   90.00
_cell.angle_beta   90.00
_cell.angle_gamma   90.00
#
_symmetry.space_group_name_H-M   'P 1'
#
loop_
_entity.id
_entity.type
_entity.pdbx_description
1 polymer ?
#
loop_
_entity_poly.entity_id
_entity_poly.type
_entity_poly.pdbx_seq_one_letter_code
_entity_poly.pdbx_strand_id
1 'polypeptide(L)' 'MNIILVDFKIELGKTSDGKIVLADEISPDTCRLWDKDTMKKLDKDRFRRDLGEVTEAYVEIYERLKKVLNK' A
#
# COMPACT_ATOMS: atom_id res chain seq x y z
N MET A 1 -3.14 -13.32 0.82
CA MET A 1 -3.32 -11.89 1.16
C MET A 1 -4.74 -11.38 0.89
N ASN A 2 -5.42 -11.85 -0.18
CA ASN A 2 -6.77 -11.41 -0.58
C ASN A 2 -6.93 -9.89 -0.66
N ILE A 3 -6.00 -9.23 -1.35
CA ILE A 3 -6.02 -7.78 -1.59
C ILE A 3 -6.07 -7.55 -3.10
N ILE A 4 -6.90 -6.60 -3.52
CA ILE A 4 -6.88 -5.98 -4.84
C ILE A 4 -5.95 -4.77 -4.77
N LEU A 5 -4.90 -4.79 -5.59
CA LEU A 5 -4.11 -3.60 -5.88
C LEU A 5 -4.84 -2.82 -6.98
N VAL A 6 -5.59 -1.78 -6.58
CA VAL A 6 -6.42 -1.01 -7.51
C VAL A 6 -5.55 -0.14 -8.40
N ASP A 7 -4.64 0.62 -7.77
CA ASP A 7 -3.64 1.45 -8.41
C ASP A 7 -2.52 1.79 -7.40
N PHE A 8 -1.43 2.38 -7.90
CA PHE A 8 -0.33 2.86 -7.10
C PHE A 8 0.43 3.98 -7.80
N LYS A 9 1.17 4.77 -7.02
CA LYS A 9 2.13 5.78 -7.48
C LYS A 9 3.54 5.36 -7.06
N ILE A 10 4.52 5.63 -7.92
CA ILE A 10 5.94 5.46 -7.64
C ILE A 10 6.71 6.71 -8.03
N GLU A 11 7.90 6.89 -7.46
CA GLU A 11 8.90 7.83 -7.94
C GLU A 11 10.16 7.08 -8.38
N LEU A 12 10.84 7.66 -9.37
CA LEU A 12 12.08 7.12 -9.92
C LEU A 12 13.20 8.13 -9.68
N GLY A 13 14.33 7.62 -9.20
CA GLY A 13 15.59 8.35 -9.10
C GLY A 13 16.57 7.95 -10.20
N LYS A 14 17.67 8.70 -10.30
CA LYS A 14 18.80 8.38 -11.17
C LYS A 14 20.09 8.35 -10.34
N THR A 15 20.85 7.27 -10.42
CA THR A 15 22.16 7.15 -9.76
C THR A 15 23.21 8.01 -10.48
N SER A 16 24.38 8.18 -9.86
CA SER A 16 25.48 8.98 -10.41
C SER A 16 26.02 8.46 -11.76
N ASP A 17 25.98 7.14 -11.98
CA ASP A 17 26.31 6.47 -13.24
C ASP A 17 25.14 6.44 -14.25
N GLY A 18 24.00 7.03 -13.88
CA GLY A 18 22.87 7.26 -14.76
C GLY A 18 21.81 6.16 -14.81
N LYS A 19 21.91 5.15 -13.96
CA LYS A 19 20.90 4.08 -13.85
C LYS A 19 19.61 4.62 -13.21
N ILE A 20 18.46 4.29 -13.80
CA ILE A 20 17.15 4.58 -13.21
C ILE A 20 16.85 3.58 -12.11
N VAL A 21 16.42 4.07 -10.95
CA VAL A 21 16.10 3.26 -9.77
C VAL A 21 14.72 3.63 -9.24
N LEU A 22 13.99 2.62 -8.76
CA LEU A 22 12.79 2.85 -7.96
C LEU A 22 13.19 3.47 -6.62
N ALA A 23 12.48 4.52 -6.22
CA ALA A 23 12.78 5.31 -5.03
C ALA A 23 11.52 5.51 -4.18
N ASP A 24 11.54 6.53 -3.32
CA ASP A 24 10.42 6.95 -2.46
C ASP A 24 9.90 5.78 -1.60
N GLU A 25 8.58 5.56 -1.58
CA GLU A 25 7.94 4.54 -0.76
C GLU A 25 6.87 3.75 -1.50
N ILE A 26 6.64 2.52 -1.02
CA ILE A 26 5.48 1.69 -1.38
C ILE A 26 4.76 1.34 -0.08
N SER A 27 3.64 2.02 0.15
CA SER A 27 2.87 1.92 1.38
C SER A 27 1.37 2.11 1.08
N PRO A 28 0.46 1.88 2.06
CA PRO A 28 -0.96 2.19 1.89
C PRO A 28 -1.24 3.70 1.69
N ASP A 29 -0.21 4.57 1.81
CA ASP A 29 -0.28 5.98 1.43
C ASP A 29 -0.20 6.18 -0.09
N THR A 30 0.66 5.40 -0.76
CA THR A 30 0.94 5.50 -2.21
C THR A 30 0.23 4.45 -3.06
N CYS A 31 -0.44 3.48 -2.44
CA CYS A 31 -1.20 2.41 -3.10
C CYS A 31 -2.66 2.40 -2.65
N ARG A 32 -3.60 2.21 -3.57
CA ARG A 32 -4.99 1.86 -3.24
C ARG A 32 -5.13 0.34 -3.11
N LEU A 33 -5.50 -0.11 -1.91
CA LEU A 33 -5.48 -1.51 -1.50
C LEU A 33 -6.85 -1.86 -0.94
N TRP A 34 -7.60 -2.70 -1.66
CA TRP A 34 -8.94 -3.08 -1.23
C TRP A 34 -8.98 -4.55 -0.86
N ASP A 35 -9.67 -4.89 0.21
CA ASP A 35 -9.97 -6.28 0.53
C ASP A 35 -10.79 -6.91 -0.61
N LYS A 36 -10.35 -8.07 -1.10
CA LYS A 36 -10.93 -8.69 -2.30
C LYS A 36 -12.36 -9.21 -2.05
N ASP A 37 -12.66 -9.60 -0.83
CA ASP A 37 -13.91 -10.28 -0.49
C ASP A 37 -15.00 -9.27 -0.06
N THR A 38 -14.61 -8.18 0.59
CA THR A 38 -15.51 -7.17 1.17
C THR A 38 -15.48 -5.81 0.46
N MET A 39 -14.50 -5.57 -0.42
CA MET A 39 -14.22 -4.27 -1.02
C MET A 39 -13.90 -3.16 0.01
N LYS A 40 -13.56 -3.54 1.25
CA LYS A 40 -13.10 -2.61 2.29
C LYS A 40 -11.82 -1.94 1.81
N LYS A 41 -11.78 -0.61 1.86
CA LYS A 41 -10.57 0.18 1.58
C LYS A 41 -9.62 0.03 2.75
N LEU A 42 -8.38 -0.36 2.49
CA LEU A 42 -7.31 -0.60 3.46
C LEU A 42 -6.10 0.32 3.19
N ASP A 43 -6.39 1.52 2.70
CA ASP A 43 -5.42 2.52 2.25
C ASP A 43 -5.83 3.94 2.67
N LYS A 44 -5.05 4.94 2.26
CA LYS A 44 -5.26 6.35 2.59
C LYS A 44 -6.62 6.91 2.17
N ASP A 45 -7.37 6.25 1.28
CA ASP A 45 -8.76 6.63 1.00
C ASP A 45 -9.65 6.56 2.25
N ARG A 46 -9.28 5.78 3.28
CA ARG A 46 -9.98 5.81 4.58
C ARG A 46 -9.90 7.18 5.23
N PHE A 47 -8.75 7.84 5.15
CA PHE A 47 -8.58 9.21 5.59
C PHE A 47 -9.26 10.19 4.63
N ARG A 48 -9.02 10.07 3.31
CA ARG A 48 -9.56 11.02 2.30
C ARG A 48 -11.09 11.09 2.26
N ARG A 49 -11.77 10.04 2.71
CA ARG A 49 -13.23 9.90 2.66
C ARG A 49 -13.87 9.76 4.05
N ASP A 50 -13.14 10.11 5.12
CA ASP A 50 -13.62 10.08 6.51
C ASP A 50 -14.22 8.72 6.94
N LEU A 51 -13.62 7.61 6.49
CA LEU A 51 -14.07 6.24 6.80
C LEU A 51 -13.53 5.71 8.15
N GLY A 52 -12.72 6.50 8.86
CA GLY A 52 -12.07 6.11 10.11
C GLY A 52 -11.09 4.94 9.97
N GLU A 53 -10.57 4.44 11.10
CA GLU A 53 -9.72 3.23 11.18
C GLU A 53 -8.50 3.22 10.23
N VAL A 54 -7.84 4.36 10.07
CA VAL A 54 -6.74 4.52 9.10
C VAL A 54 -5.54 3.68 9.55
N THR A 55 -5.10 3.83 10.79
CA THR A 55 -3.95 3.11 11.36
C THR A 55 -4.22 1.60 11.39
N GLU A 56 -5.43 1.20 11.78
CA GLU A 56 -5.86 -0.18 11.87
C GLU A 56 -5.84 -0.86 10.49
N ALA A 57 -6.28 -0.16 9.44
CA ALA A 57 -6.17 -0.66 8.08
C ALA A 57 -4.71 -0.89 7.64
N TYR A 58 -3.79 -0.03 8.07
CA TYR A 58 -2.37 -0.15 7.71
C TYR A 58 -1.73 -1.32 8.46
N VAL A 59 -2.07 -1.49 9.74
CA VAL A 59 -1.68 -2.68 10.54
C VAL A 59 -2.24 -3.95 9.91
N GLU A 60 -3.50 -3.93 9.44
CA GLU A 60 -4.11 -5.07 8.77
C GLU A 60 -3.34 -5.49 7.50
N ILE A 61 -2.95 -4.53 6.65
CA ILE A 61 -2.09 -4.79 5.48
C ILE A 61 -0.74 -5.38 5.91
N TYR A 62 -0.10 -4.81 6.94
CA TYR A 62 1.17 -5.29 7.46
C TYR A 62 1.08 -6.75 7.93
N GLU A 63 0.07 -7.10 8.73
CA GLU A 63 -0.12 -8.46 9.24
C GLU A 63 -0.43 -9.46 8.11
N ARG A 64 -1.24 -9.06 7.12
CA ARG A 64 -1.52 -9.89 5.94
C ARG A 64 -0.26 -10.14 5.10
N LEU A 65 0.59 -9.13 4.92
CA LEU A 65 1.85 -9.24 4.19
C LEU A 65 2.84 -10.12 4.95
N LYS A 66 2.98 -9.90 6.26
CA LYS A 66 3.86 -10.67 7.15
C LYS A 66 3.57 -12.17 7.08
N LYS A 67 2.29 -12.56 7.12
CA LYS A 67 1.84 -13.95 6.94
C LYS A 67 2.26 -14.56 5.61
N VAL A 68 2.24 -13.79 4.51
CA VAL A 68 2.67 -14.28 3.19
C VAL A 68 4.19 -14.43 3.10
N LEU A 69 4.93 -13.58 3.80
CA LEU A 69 6.39 -13.60 3.82
C LEU A 69 6.98 -14.65 4.78
N ASN A 70 6.15 -15.44 5.48
CA ASN A 70 6.57 -16.37 6.54
C ASN A 70 7.45 -15.70 7.61
N LYS A 71 7.12 -14.45 7.94
CA LYS A 71 7.80 -13.66 8.99
C LYS A 71 6.91 -13.50 10.21
#